data_AF-A0A958LZ11-F1
#
_entry.id   AF-A0A958LZ11-F1
#
_cell.length_a   1.000
_cell.length_b   1.000
_cell.length_c   1.000
_cell.angle_alpha   90.00
_cell.angle_beta   90.00
_cell.angle_gamma   90.00
#
_symmetry.space_group_name_H-M   'P 1'
#
loop_
_entity.id
_entity.type
_entity.pdbx_description
1 polymer ?
#
loop_
_entity_poly.entity_id
_entity_poly.type
_entity_poly.pdbx_seq_one_letter_code
_entity_poly.pdbx_strand_id
1 'polypeptide(L)'
;MLNKIIKYFLENKLITLLLLGALIMWGISTAPFNWGDSIIPRDPVPVDAIPDIGENQQIVYTEWSGRSPQDIEDQISYPLTTALLGIPGVKTIRSNSIFGLSSIYLIFEDDVEFYWSRTRVLEKLNSLPSGLLPTEVSPALGPDATALGQVYWYTLEGRDQDGNPSGGWDPQELRTIQDFQIGYSLTSVKGVSEVGTIGGFVKEYQVDIDPNAMKAHNITVAQIMAAVRKSNLDIGARTIEYNKVEYLIRGLGYIESLKDLE
;
A
#
# COMPACT_ATOMS: atom_id res chain seq x y z
N MET A 1 10.96 -43.14 -39.31
CA MET A 1 11.29 -41.70 -39.16
C MET A 1 12.44 -41.48 -38.18
N LEU A 2 12.40 -42.05 -36.98
CA LEU A 2 13.46 -41.92 -35.96
C LEU A 2 14.88 -42.24 -36.49
N ASN A 3 15.04 -43.36 -37.21
CA ASN A 3 16.35 -43.75 -37.77
C ASN A 3 16.93 -42.73 -38.76
N LYS A 4 16.09 -41.98 -39.48
CA LYS A 4 16.56 -40.91 -40.38
C LYS A 4 17.09 -39.70 -39.59
N ILE A 5 16.45 -39.36 -38.48
CA ILE A 5 16.86 -38.26 -37.60
C ILE A 5 18.19 -38.59 -36.92
N ILE A 6 18.30 -39.80 -36.36
CA ILE A 6 19.54 -40.27 -35.72
C ILE A 6 20.69 -40.28 -36.72
N LYS A 7 20.46 -40.82 -37.92
CA LYS A 7 21.46 -40.84 -38.98
C LYS A 7 21.92 -39.43 -39.38
N TYR A 8 20.99 -38.47 -39.48
CA TYR A 8 21.32 -37.07 -39.79
C TYR A 8 22.29 -36.43 -38.78
N PHE A 9 22.04 -36.61 -37.48
CA PHE A 9 22.91 -36.07 -36.42
C PHE A 9 24.26 -36.81 -36.32
N LEU A 10 24.33 -38.08 -36.71
CA LEU A 10 25.58 -38.85 -36.77
C LEU A 10 26.47 -38.46 -37.95
N GLU A 11 25.87 -38.19 -39.11
CA GLU A 11 26.59 -37.78 -40.33
C GLU A 11 27.00 -36.31 -40.27
N ASN A 12 26.16 -35.43 -39.71
CA ASN A 12 26.42 -33.98 -39.63
C ASN A 12 26.99 -33.55 -38.26
N LYS A 13 28.12 -34.14 -37.85
CA LYS A 13 28.71 -33.93 -36.51
C LYS A 13 28.93 -32.46 -36.14
N LEU A 14 29.33 -31.61 -37.10
CA LEU A 14 29.54 -30.18 -36.85
C LEU A 14 28.23 -29.48 -36.46
N ILE A 15 27.15 -29.74 -37.21
CA ILE A 15 25.82 -29.18 -36.92
C ILE A 15 25.38 -29.63 -35.54
N THR A 16 25.53 -30.91 -35.22
CA THR A 16 25.20 -31.47 -33.91
C THR A 16 25.94 -30.79 -32.77
N LEU A 17 27.24 -30.55 -32.92
CA LEU A 17 28.06 -29.87 -31.90
C LEU A 17 27.68 -28.39 -31.74
N LEU A 18 27.39 -27.69 -32.83
CA LEU A 18 26.91 -26.31 -32.78
C LEU A 18 25.55 -26.20 -32.08
N LEU A 19 24.63 -27.11 -32.38
CA LEU A 19 23.30 -27.16 -31.76
C LEU A 19 23.40 -27.45 -30.25
N LEU A 20 24.26 -28.40 -29.87
CA LEU A 20 24.53 -28.70 -28.46
C LEU A 20 25.17 -27.50 -27.76
N GLY A 21 26.17 -26.86 -28.39
CA GLY A 21 26.81 -25.67 -27.86
C GLY A 21 25.82 -24.52 -27.67
N ALA A 22 24.93 -24.28 -28.63
CA ALA A 22 23.87 -23.29 -28.53
C ALA A 22 22.90 -23.60 -27.38
N LEU A 23 22.49 -24.86 -27.21
CA LEU A 23 21.64 -25.30 -26.09
C LEU A 23 22.31 -25.10 -24.73
N ILE A 24 23.61 -25.42 -24.61
CA ILE A 24 24.36 -25.22 -23.37
C ILE A 24 24.52 -23.74 -23.08
N MET A 25 24.90 -22.92 -24.07
CA MET A 25 25.02 -21.47 -23.89
C MET A 25 23.69 -20.83 -23.50
N TRP A 26 22.59 -21.25 -24.14
CA TRP A 26 21.25 -20.79 -23.79
C TRP A 26 20.85 -21.25 -22.38
N GLY A 27 21.12 -22.50 -22.01
CA GLY A 27 20.87 -23.02 -20.67
C GLY A 27 21.67 -22.29 -19.59
N ILE A 28 22.92 -21.90 -19.87
CA ILE A 28 23.73 -21.08 -18.96
C ILE A 28 23.15 -19.66 -18.86
N SER A 29 22.71 -19.08 -19.98
CA SER A 29 22.09 -17.76 -20.04
C SER A 29 20.80 -17.69 -19.22
N THR A 30 20.00 -18.77 -19.17
CA THR A 30 18.71 -18.82 -18.47
C THR A 30 18.76 -19.50 -17.10
N ALA A 31 19.90 -20.06 -16.72
CA ALA A 31 20.06 -20.71 -15.43
C ALA A 31 19.85 -19.70 -14.27
N PRO A 32 19.13 -20.10 -13.20
CA PRO A 32 18.81 -19.21 -12.08
C PRO A 32 20.00 -18.90 -11.16
N PHE A 33 21.10 -19.65 -11.28
CA PHE A 33 22.27 -19.50 -10.41
C PHE A 33 23.12 -18.29 -10.80
N ASN A 34 23.64 -17.55 -9.81
CA ASN A 34 24.53 -16.43 -10.07
C ASN A 34 25.97 -16.90 -10.35
N TRP A 35 26.33 -17.03 -11.63
CA TRP A 35 27.65 -17.48 -12.08
C TRP A 35 28.73 -16.37 -12.12
N GLY A 36 28.45 -15.17 -11.61
CA GLY A 36 29.40 -14.03 -11.62
C GLY A 36 29.51 -13.34 -13.00
N ASP A 37 30.69 -12.76 -13.27
CA ASP A 37 31.00 -12.02 -14.52
C ASP A 37 31.14 -12.97 -15.72
N SER A 38 30.01 -13.46 -16.22
CA SER A 38 29.97 -14.26 -17.45
C SER A 38 29.98 -13.35 -18.69
N ILE A 39 30.75 -13.74 -19.71
CA ILE A 39 30.77 -13.08 -21.03
C ILE A 39 29.41 -13.18 -21.77
N ILE A 40 28.55 -14.09 -21.33
CA ILE A 40 27.24 -14.38 -21.93
C ILE A 40 26.16 -13.50 -21.28
N PRO A 41 25.27 -12.86 -22.06
CA PRO A 41 24.09 -12.16 -21.54
C PRO A 41 23.24 -13.09 -20.66
N ARG A 42 22.60 -12.53 -19.64
CA ARG A 42 21.85 -13.31 -18.65
C ARG A 42 20.38 -12.93 -18.66
N ASP A 43 19.52 -13.94 -18.61
CA ASP A 43 18.07 -13.83 -18.48
C ASP A 43 17.55 -15.01 -17.62
N PRO A 44 17.86 -15.00 -16.31
CA PRO A 44 17.59 -16.14 -15.44
C PRO A 44 16.08 -16.35 -15.26
N VAL A 45 15.66 -17.61 -15.28
CA VAL A 45 14.29 -17.98 -14.93
C VAL A 45 14.02 -17.60 -13.46
N PRO A 46 12.89 -16.93 -13.14
CA PRO A 46 12.51 -16.62 -11.77
C PRO A 46 12.47 -17.87 -10.90
N VAL A 47 13.00 -17.78 -9.68
CA VAL A 47 12.98 -18.86 -8.71
C VAL A 47 12.42 -18.35 -7.39
N ASP A 48 11.69 -19.23 -6.73
CA ASP A 48 11.17 -19.02 -5.40
C ASP A 48 11.38 -20.30 -4.57
N ALA A 49 11.41 -20.17 -3.25
CA ALA A 49 11.54 -21.30 -2.34
C ALA A 49 10.31 -22.22 -2.38
N ILE A 50 9.13 -21.64 -2.61
CA ILE A 50 7.85 -22.34 -2.71
C ILE A 50 7.04 -21.79 -3.88
N PRO A 51 6.22 -22.62 -4.55
CA PRO A 51 5.25 -22.11 -5.52
C PRO A 51 4.19 -21.26 -4.80
N ASP A 52 3.58 -20.33 -5.54
CA ASP A 52 2.44 -19.58 -5.03
C ASP A 52 1.25 -20.54 -4.80
N ILE A 53 0.80 -20.61 -3.55
CA ILE A 53 -0.34 -21.40 -3.08
C ILE A 53 -1.46 -20.50 -2.54
N GLY A 54 -1.35 -19.18 -2.72
CA GLY A 54 -2.33 -18.21 -2.26
C GLY A 54 -3.65 -18.34 -3.00
N GLU A 55 -4.75 -18.15 -2.28
CA GLU A 55 -6.07 -17.95 -2.91
C GLU A 55 -6.06 -16.61 -3.68
N ASN A 56 -6.75 -16.54 -4.83
CA ASN A 56 -7.00 -15.26 -5.50
C ASN A 56 -7.97 -14.43 -4.65
N GLN A 57 -7.39 -13.63 -3.75
CA GLN A 57 -8.10 -12.90 -2.73
C GLN A 57 -7.91 -11.40 -2.95
N GLN A 58 -9.02 -10.67 -2.99
CA GLN A 58 -9.02 -9.21 -3.00
C GLN A 58 -9.61 -8.72 -1.69
N ILE A 59 -8.98 -7.71 -1.09
CA ILE A 59 -9.41 -7.18 0.20
C ILE A 59 -9.96 -5.77 0.00
N VAL A 60 -11.07 -5.45 0.65
CA VAL A 60 -11.63 -4.10 0.72
C VAL A 60 -11.66 -3.69 2.17
N TYR A 61 -10.99 -2.59 2.49
CA TYR A 61 -10.96 -2.01 3.83
C TYR A 61 -11.82 -0.75 3.85
N THR A 62 -12.56 -0.54 4.94
CA THR A 62 -13.30 0.70 5.17
C THR A 62 -13.13 1.11 6.62
N GLU A 63 -12.51 2.26 6.82
CA GLU A 63 -12.29 2.84 8.15
C GLU A 63 -13.47 3.74 8.54
N TRP A 64 -13.94 3.60 9.78
CA TRP A 64 -14.93 4.48 10.39
C TRP A 64 -14.66 4.65 11.88
N SER A 65 -13.64 5.43 12.19
CA SER A 65 -13.09 5.59 13.53
C SER A 65 -14.16 5.94 14.58
N GLY A 66 -14.03 5.35 15.77
CA GLY A 66 -14.91 5.63 16.91
C GLY A 66 -16.25 4.87 16.90
N ARG A 67 -16.45 3.94 15.95
CA ARG A 67 -17.68 3.14 15.84
C ARG A 67 -17.53 1.73 16.40
N SER A 68 -18.61 1.22 16.99
CA SER A 68 -18.63 -0.12 17.55
C SER A 68 -18.61 -1.19 16.45
N PRO A 69 -18.11 -2.41 16.73
CA PRO A 69 -18.16 -3.51 15.76
C PRO A 69 -19.55 -3.78 15.17
N GLN A 70 -20.61 -3.60 15.97
CA GLN A 70 -21.98 -3.77 15.52
C GLN A 70 -22.39 -2.69 14.52
N ASP A 71 -22.05 -1.41 14.79
CA ASP A 71 -22.33 -0.32 13.86
C ASP A 71 -21.59 -0.50 12.53
N ILE A 72 -20.33 -0.97 12.60
CA ILE A 72 -19.52 -1.30 11.42
C ILE A 72 -20.19 -2.43 10.62
N GLU A 73 -20.64 -3.49 11.28
CA GLU A 73 -21.32 -4.59 10.60
C GLU A 73 -22.60 -4.12 9.90
N ASP A 74 -23.47 -3.42 10.62
CA ASP A 74 -24.81 -3.05 10.13
C ASP A 74 -24.77 -1.97 9.04
N GLN A 75 -23.83 -1.02 9.11
CA GLN A 75 -23.79 0.15 8.22
C GLN A 75 -22.73 0.06 7.11
N ILE A 76 -21.73 -0.82 7.26
CA ILE A 76 -20.62 -0.93 6.31
C ILE A 76 -20.49 -2.36 5.79
N SER A 77 -20.14 -3.32 6.65
CA SER A 77 -19.77 -4.66 6.19
C SER A 77 -20.93 -5.39 5.54
N TYR A 78 -22.11 -5.40 6.15
CA TYR A 78 -23.28 -6.10 5.63
C TYR A 78 -23.79 -5.48 4.29
N PRO A 79 -23.97 -4.15 4.18
CA PRO A 79 -24.32 -3.52 2.90
C PRO A 79 -23.26 -3.75 1.80
N LEU A 80 -21.97 -3.69 2.14
CA LEU A 80 -20.89 -3.92 1.16
C LEU A 80 -20.82 -5.37 0.72
N THR A 81 -20.82 -6.34 1.64
CA THR A 81 -20.75 -7.77 1.29
C THR A 81 -21.92 -8.15 0.40
N THR A 82 -23.14 -7.71 0.71
CA THR A 82 -24.33 -7.98 -0.13
C THR A 82 -24.23 -7.35 -1.52
N ALA A 83 -23.68 -6.14 -1.64
CA ALA A 83 -23.42 -5.52 -2.93
C ALA A 83 -22.34 -6.27 -3.72
N LEU A 84 -21.28 -6.73 -3.06
CA LEU A 84 -20.12 -7.38 -3.67
C LEU A 84 -20.37 -8.85 -4.06
N LEU A 85 -21.36 -9.52 -3.45
CA LEU A 85 -21.78 -10.89 -3.82
C LEU A 85 -22.14 -11.04 -5.31
N GLY A 86 -22.60 -9.96 -5.95
CA GLY A 86 -22.97 -9.97 -7.37
C GLY A 86 -21.80 -9.95 -8.36
N ILE A 87 -20.55 -9.90 -7.88
CA ILE A 87 -19.37 -9.91 -8.76
C ILE A 87 -19.18 -11.33 -9.33
N PRO A 88 -19.09 -11.50 -10.66
CA PRO A 88 -18.85 -12.80 -11.26
C PRO A 88 -17.50 -13.40 -10.84
N GLY A 89 -17.48 -14.71 -10.61
CA GLY A 89 -16.28 -15.45 -10.21
C GLY A 89 -15.94 -15.36 -8.73
N VAL A 90 -16.74 -14.67 -7.91
CA VAL A 90 -16.60 -14.73 -6.44
C VAL A 90 -17.07 -16.10 -5.94
N LYS A 91 -16.16 -16.84 -5.32
CA LYS A 91 -16.41 -18.13 -4.67
C LYS A 91 -17.00 -17.96 -3.28
N THR A 92 -16.40 -17.08 -2.48
CA THR A 92 -16.88 -16.77 -1.13
C THR A 92 -16.45 -15.37 -0.71
N ILE A 93 -17.24 -14.76 0.18
CA ILE A 93 -16.93 -13.48 0.80
C ILE A 93 -16.87 -13.70 2.31
N ARG A 94 -15.79 -13.23 2.93
CA ARG A 94 -15.62 -13.21 4.38
C ARG A 94 -15.52 -11.75 4.82
N SER A 95 -16.21 -11.36 5.88
CA SER A 95 -16.07 -10.04 6.49
C SER A 95 -15.57 -10.18 7.93
N ASN A 96 -14.82 -9.17 8.36
CA ASN A 96 -14.45 -8.98 9.75
C ASN A 96 -14.73 -7.53 10.13
N SER A 97 -15.56 -7.35 11.15
CA SER A 97 -15.97 -6.05 11.66
C SER A 97 -15.41 -5.88 13.06
N ILE A 98 -14.43 -4.98 13.19
CA ILE A 98 -13.82 -4.63 14.47
C ILE A 98 -14.04 -3.15 14.76
N PHE A 99 -13.64 -2.69 15.95
CA PHE A 99 -13.82 -1.29 16.33
C PHE A 99 -13.17 -0.35 15.31
N GLY A 100 -13.99 0.48 14.67
CA GLY A 100 -13.56 1.47 13.68
C GLY A 100 -13.07 0.95 12.34
N LEU A 101 -13.15 -0.35 12.04
CA LEU A 101 -12.64 -0.92 10.78
C LEU A 101 -13.49 -2.10 10.29
N SER A 102 -13.87 -2.05 9.01
CA SER A 102 -14.40 -3.17 8.23
C SER A 102 -13.31 -3.72 7.31
N SER A 103 -13.14 -5.04 7.31
CA SER A 103 -12.28 -5.77 6.35
C SER A 103 -13.11 -6.83 5.62
N ILE A 104 -13.22 -6.71 4.30
CA ILE A 104 -13.96 -7.65 3.45
C ILE A 104 -12.99 -8.36 2.52
N TYR A 105 -12.98 -9.68 2.59
CA TYR A 105 -12.14 -10.57 1.79
C TYR A 105 -13.02 -11.24 0.73
N LEU A 106 -12.78 -10.90 -0.54
CA LEU A 106 -13.41 -11.53 -1.69
C LEU A 106 -12.46 -12.60 -2.22
N ILE A 107 -12.88 -13.86 -2.13
CA ILE A 107 -12.12 -15.00 -2.64
C ILE A 107 -12.76 -15.40 -3.97
N PHE A 108 -11.96 -15.38 -5.04
CA PHE A 108 -12.38 -15.72 -6.39
C PHE A 108 -12.12 -17.21 -6.70
N GLU A 109 -12.77 -17.73 -7.74
CA GLU A 109 -12.44 -19.03 -8.32
C GLU A 109 -11.02 -19.01 -8.93
N ASP A 110 -10.36 -20.17 -8.94
CA ASP A 110 -8.93 -20.31 -9.28
C ASP A 110 -8.61 -19.93 -10.74
N ASP A 111 -9.58 -20.00 -11.64
CA ASP A 111 -9.43 -19.65 -13.07
C ASP A 111 -9.60 -18.16 -13.35
N VAL A 112 -9.99 -17.37 -12.36
CA VAL A 112 -10.13 -15.93 -12.47
C VAL A 112 -8.77 -15.25 -12.41
N GLU A 113 -8.48 -14.40 -13.40
CA GLU A 113 -7.24 -13.63 -13.44
C GLU A 113 -7.23 -12.54 -12.35
N PHE A 114 -6.07 -12.36 -11.71
CA PHE A 114 -5.91 -11.53 -10.51
C PHE A 114 -6.18 -10.04 -10.75
N TYR A 115 -5.65 -9.43 -11.81
CA TYR A 115 -5.89 -8.02 -12.09
C TYR A 115 -7.32 -7.75 -12.60
N TRP A 116 -7.91 -8.72 -13.29
CA TRP A 116 -9.29 -8.68 -13.71
C TRP A 116 -10.22 -8.65 -12.49
N SER A 117 -9.99 -9.51 -11.49
CA SER A 117 -10.80 -9.54 -10.27
C SER A 117 -10.72 -8.20 -9.51
N ARG A 118 -9.51 -7.62 -9.40
CA ARG A 118 -9.29 -6.27 -8.84
C ARG A 118 -10.10 -5.20 -9.56
N THR A 119 -10.06 -5.22 -10.89
CA THR A 119 -10.79 -4.25 -11.71
C THR A 119 -12.31 -4.40 -11.52
N ARG A 120 -12.83 -5.63 -11.46
CA ARG A 120 -14.26 -5.88 -11.19
C ARG A 120 -14.68 -5.36 -9.82
N VAL A 121 -13.85 -5.55 -8.80
CA VAL A 121 -14.11 -5.01 -7.45
C VAL A 121 -14.14 -3.48 -7.49
N LEU A 122 -13.16 -2.83 -8.12
CA LEU A 122 -13.14 -1.37 -8.25
C LEU A 122 -14.35 -0.83 -9.02
N GLU A 123 -14.74 -1.47 -10.13
CA GLU A 123 -15.96 -1.11 -10.86
C GLU A 123 -17.18 -1.20 -9.96
N LYS A 124 -17.29 -2.29 -9.17
CA LYS A 124 -18.42 -2.47 -8.26
C LYS A 124 -18.45 -1.41 -7.17
N LEU A 125 -17.31 -1.12 -6.54
CA LEU A 125 -17.18 -0.08 -5.51
C LEU A 125 -17.55 1.32 -6.04
N ASN A 126 -17.14 1.65 -7.26
CA ASN A 126 -17.50 2.92 -7.89
C ASN A 126 -18.98 3.01 -8.32
N SER A 127 -19.64 1.85 -8.49
CA SER A 127 -21.05 1.77 -8.89
C SER A 127 -22.04 1.67 -7.72
N LEU A 128 -21.56 1.76 -6.48
CA LEU A 128 -22.42 1.63 -5.30
C LEU A 128 -23.50 2.73 -5.28
N PRO A 129 -24.75 2.40 -4.90
CA PRO A 129 -25.80 3.40 -4.77
C PRO A 129 -25.41 4.51 -3.79
N SER A 130 -25.74 5.75 -4.15
CA SER A 130 -25.58 6.89 -3.24
C SER A 130 -26.38 6.66 -1.96
N GLY A 131 -25.73 6.83 -0.80
CA GLY A 131 -26.35 6.61 0.51
C GLY A 131 -26.35 5.15 1.00
N LEU A 132 -25.71 4.22 0.28
CA LEU A 132 -25.48 2.86 0.79
C LEU A 132 -24.58 2.88 2.04
N LEU A 133 -23.59 3.78 2.06
CA LEU A 133 -22.62 3.92 3.14
C LEU A 133 -22.71 5.31 3.78
N PRO A 134 -22.27 5.45 5.04
CA PRO A 134 -22.10 6.75 5.69
C PRO A 134 -21.26 7.72 4.84
N THR A 135 -21.58 9.01 4.91
CA THR A 135 -20.92 10.03 4.08
C THR A 135 -19.45 10.26 4.40
N GLU A 136 -19.00 9.83 5.57
CA GLU A 136 -17.62 10.02 6.04
C GLU A 136 -16.69 8.85 5.68
N VAL A 137 -17.21 7.77 5.09
CA VAL A 137 -16.42 6.55 4.83
C VAL A 137 -16.21 6.33 3.35
N SER A 138 -15.04 5.82 2.99
CA SER A 138 -14.70 5.46 1.63
C SER A 138 -14.05 4.07 1.62
N PRO A 139 -14.71 3.04 1.07
CA PRO A 139 -14.10 1.74 0.90
C PRO A 139 -12.94 1.81 -0.07
N ALA A 140 -11.81 1.22 0.31
CA ALA A 140 -10.60 1.17 -0.50
C ALA A 140 -10.19 -0.27 -0.77
N LEU A 141 -9.69 -0.54 -1.98
CA LEU A 141 -9.08 -1.82 -2.32
C LEU A 141 -7.71 -1.91 -1.64
N GLY A 142 -7.43 -3.06 -1.04
CA GLY A 142 -6.14 -3.40 -0.44
C GLY A 142 -5.00 -3.51 -1.47
N PRO A 143 -3.77 -3.71 -0.97
CA PRO A 143 -2.58 -3.79 -1.80
C PRO A 143 -2.65 -4.88 -2.86
N ASP A 144 -1.75 -4.77 -3.83
CA ASP A 144 -1.43 -5.85 -4.77
C ASP A 144 -0.50 -6.87 -4.09
N ALA A 145 -1.05 -7.59 -3.10
CA ALA A 145 -0.31 -8.58 -2.32
C ALA A 145 -1.25 -9.65 -1.75
N THR A 146 -0.68 -10.83 -1.47
CA THR A 146 -1.35 -11.91 -0.74
C THR A 146 -0.77 -12.05 0.67
N ALA A 147 -1.32 -12.94 1.48
CA ALA A 147 -0.76 -13.25 2.80
C ALA A 147 0.70 -13.76 2.74
N LEU A 148 1.11 -14.33 1.60
CA LEU A 148 2.48 -14.78 1.35
C LEU A 148 3.42 -13.63 0.94
N GLY A 149 2.88 -12.44 0.65
CA GLY A 149 3.66 -11.26 0.21
C GLY A 149 4.54 -10.62 1.28
N GLN A 150 4.60 -11.18 2.49
CA GLN A 150 5.43 -10.68 3.58
C GLN A 150 6.88 -11.18 3.44
N VAL A 151 7.63 -10.52 2.56
CA VAL A 151 8.98 -10.99 2.15
C VAL A 151 10.09 -10.53 3.10
N TYR A 152 10.05 -9.28 3.58
CA TYR A 152 11.14 -8.70 4.36
C TYR A 152 10.62 -7.93 5.58
N TRP A 153 11.12 -8.32 6.75
CA TRP A 153 10.80 -7.71 8.03
C TRP A 153 12.05 -7.05 8.60
N TYR A 154 11.91 -5.81 9.09
CA TYR A 154 12.99 -5.07 9.72
C TYR A 154 12.45 -4.27 10.91
N THR A 155 13.37 -3.79 11.73
CA THR A 155 13.10 -2.88 12.84
C THR A 155 13.98 -1.64 12.69
N LEU A 156 13.50 -0.51 13.22
CA LEU A 156 14.29 0.70 13.31
C LEU A 156 14.80 0.87 14.75
N GLU A 157 16.10 1.10 14.87
CA GLU A 157 16.80 1.25 16.15
C GLU A 157 17.86 2.34 16.00
N GLY A 158 17.90 3.26 16.96
CA GLY A 158 18.94 4.29 17.03
C GLY A 158 20.30 3.66 17.33
N ARG A 159 21.34 4.03 16.58
CA ARG A 159 22.70 3.50 16.76
C ARG A 159 23.72 4.63 16.90
N ASP A 160 24.75 4.41 17.71
CA ASP A 160 25.90 5.31 17.82
C ASP A 160 26.86 5.18 16.63
N GLN A 161 27.95 5.96 16.64
CA GLN A 161 28.96 5.95 15.57
C GLN A 161 29.72 4.61 15.48
N ASP A 162 29.76 3.86 16.58
CA ASP A 162 30.41 2.55 16.67
C ASP A 162 29.44 1.40 16.31
N GLY A 163 28.17 1.71 16.02
CA GLY A 163 27.12 0.79 15.60
C GLY A 163 26.36 0.11 16.74
N ASN A 164 26.57 0.51 17.99
CA ASN A 164 25.84 -0.04 19.14
C ASN A 164 24.47 0.63 19.29
N PRO A 165 23.45 -0.09 19.81
CA PRO A 165 22.17 0.53 20.18
C PRO A 165 22.38 1.73 21.10
N SER A 166 21.97 2.90 20.62
CA SER A 166 21.97 4.13 21.39
C SER A 166 20.53 4.47 21.76
N GLY A 167 20.29 4.69 23.06
CA GLY A 167 19.05 5.32 23.51
C GLY A 167 18.93 6.76 23.01
N GLY A 168 17.77 7.37 23.24
CA GLY A 168 17.52 8.79 22.94
C GLY A 168 16.69 9.06 21.69
N TRP A 169 16.27 8.03 20.96
CA TRP A 169 15.29 8.14 19.89
C TRP A 169 13.91 7.76 20.41
N ASP A 170 12.95 8.67 20.28
CA ASP A 170 11.58 8.37 20.67
C ASP A 170 10.90 7.50 19.61
N PRO A 171 9.98 6.59 19.99
CA PRO A 171 9.26 5.76 19.03
C PRO A 171 8.47 6.57 17.99
N GLN A 172 8.10 7.81 18.33
CA GLN A 172 7.46 8.75 17.40
C GLN A 172 8.42 9.26 16.32
N GLU A 173 9.68 9.51 16.67
CA GLU A 173 10.70 9.96 15.71
C GLU A 173 11.04 8.84 14.74
N LEU A 174 11.25 7.63 15.27
CA LEU A 174 11.49 6.43 14.46
C LEU A 174 10.30 6.15 13.54
N ARG A 175 9.07 6.31 14.03
CA ARG A 175 7.86 6.18 13.21
C ARG A 175 7.76 7.23 12.11
N THR A 176 8.18 8.46 12.38
CA THR A 176 8.22 9.54 11.39
C THR A 176 9.25 9.23 10.29
N ILE A 177 10.45 8.75 10.67
CA ILE A 177 11.46 8.33 9.70
C ILE A 177 10.96 7.14 8.86
N GLN A 178 10.30 6.19 9.51
CA GLN A 178 9.70 5.04 8.83
C GLN A 178 8.70 5.49 7.76
N ASP A 179 7.70 6.28 8.13
CA ASP A 179 6.58 6.61 7.23
C ASP A 179 7.01 7.61 6.13
N PHE A 180 7.89 8.57 6.44
CA PHE A 180 8.22 9.67 5.53
C PHE A 180 9.58 9.56 4.83
N GLN A 181 10.40 8.55 5.13
CA GLN A 181 11.70 8.36 4.47
C GLN A 181 11.91 6.93 4.01
N ILE A 182 11.87 5.96 4.93
CA ILE A 182 12.20 4.56 4.61
C ILE A 182 11.07 3.91 3.81
N GLY A 183 9.82 4.14 4.20
CA GLY A 183 8.63 3.66 3.50
C GLY A 183 8.64 4.07 2.03
N TYR A 184 8.83 5.36 1.72
CA TYR A 184 8.93 5.82 0.33
C TYR A 184 10.11 5.21 -0.43
N SER A 185 11.26 5.07 0.23
CA SER A 185 12.45 4.49 -0.39
C SER A 185 12.23 3.03 -0.78
N LEU A 186 11.63 2.24 0.12
CA LEU A 186 11.37 0.82 -0.10
C LEU A 186 10.21 0.58 -1.08
N THR A 187 9.15 1.39 -1.03
CA THR A 187 8.04 1.31 -2.00
C THR A 187 8.51 1.61 -3.43
N SER A 188 9.58 2.37 -3.61
CA SER A 188 10.14 2.64 -4.95
C SER A 188 10.89 1.44 -5.57
N VAL A 189 11.17 0.39 -4.78
CA VAL A 189 11.89 -0.80 -5.26
C VAL A 189 10.97 -1.62 -6.17
N LYS A 190 11.50 -2.01 -7.34
CA LYS A 190 10.75 -2.84 -8.31
C LYS A 190 10.30 -4.16 -7.66
N GLY A 191 9.00 -4.44 -7.75
CA GLY A 191 8.38 -5.65 -7.21
C GLY A 191 7.82 -5.51 -5.80
N VAL A 192 8.03 -4.37 -5.13
CA VAL A 192 7.38 -4.06 -3.86
C VAL A 192 6.02 -3.42 -4.15
N SER A 193 4.95 -4.00 -3.61
CA SER A 193 3.60 -3.44 -3.73
C SER A 193 3.23 -2.52 -2.57
N GLU A 194 3.67 -2.83 -1.36
CA GLU A 194 3.44 -2.03 -0.15
C GLU A 194 4.57 -2.23 0.87
N VAL A 195 4.79 -1.20 1.70
CA VAL A 195 5.63 -1.26 2.90
C VAL A 195 4.76 -0.92 4.10
N GLY A 196 4.26 -1.96 4.78
CA GLY A 196 3.40 -1.79 5.96
C GLY A 196 4.20 -1.44 7.21
N THR A 197 3.79 -0.39 7.92
CA THR A 197 4.39 -0.01 9.20
C THR A 197 3.67 -0.67 10.37
N ILE A 198 4.42 -1.32 11.27
CA ILE A 198 3.89 -1.92 12.51
C ILE A 198 4.54 -1.24 13.72
N GLY A 199 3.71 -0.76 14.64
CA GLY A 199 4.16 -0.12 15.89
C GLY A 199 4.59 1.34 15.73
N GLY A 200 5.30 1.87 16.74
CA GLY A 200 5.62 3.29 16.85
C GLY A 200 4.41 4.18 17.14
N PHE A 201 4.64 5.47 17.35
CA PHE A 201 3.57 6.45 17.61
C PHE A 201 3.50 7.48 16.47
N VAL A 202 2.30 7.71 15.94
CA VAL A 202 2.10 8.80 14.97
C VAL A 202 2.10 10.12 15.75
N LYS A 203 2.87 11.10 15.26
CA LYS A 203 2.89 12.43 15.87
C LYS A 203 1.51 13.09 15.71
N GLU A 204 0.87 13.38 16.83
CA GLU A 204 -0.43 14.07 16.89
C GLU A 204 -0.32 15.32 17.76
N TYR A 205 -0.95 16.42 17.33
CA TYR A 205 -1.09 17.62 18.13
C TYR A 205 -2.44 17.59 18.84
N GLN A 206 -2.42 17.42 20.16
CA GLN A 206 -3.62 17.30 20.98
C GLN A 206 -3.93 18.63 21.66
N VAL A 207 -5.16 19.12 21.47
CA VAL A 207 -5.66 20.33 22.14
C VAL A 207 -6.48 19.89 23.34
N ASP A 208 -5.84 19.84 24.51
CA ASP A 208 -6.50 19.51 25.77
C ASP A 208 -7.31 20.70 26.29
N ILE A 209 -8.61 20.51 26.43
CA ILE A 209 -9.55 21.58 26.75
C ILE A 209 -9.87 21.55 28.25
N ASP A 210 -9.68 22.68 28.95
CA ASP A 210 -10.10 22.85 30.36
C ASP A 210 -11.60 23.24 30.45
N PRO A 211 -12.47 22.39 31.00
CA PRO A 211 -13.90 22.67 31.14
C PRO A 211 -14.21 23.88 32.04
N ASN A 212 -13.35 24.19 33.02
CA ASN A 212 -13.54 25.34 33.91
C ASN A 212 -13.28 26.66 33.17
N ALA A 213 -12.20 26.71 32.39
CA ALA A 213 -11.89 27.86 31.54
C ALA A 213 -12.99 28.08 30.49
N MET A 214 -13.46 27.02 29.84
CA MET A 214 -14.60 27.09 28.92
C MET A 214 -15.83 27.72 29.56
N LYS A 215 -16.18 27.29 30.78
CA LYS A 215 -17.32 27.83 31.52
C LYS A 215 -17.11 29.30 31.90
N ALA A 216 -15.92 29.67 32.33
CA ALA A 216 -15.58 31.05 32.69
C ALA A 216 -15.67 32.01 31.47
N HIS A 217 -15.29 31.54 30.29
CA HIS A 217 -15.34 32.31 29.05
C HIS A 217 -16.62 32.13 28.23
N ASN A 218 -17.56 31.31 28.71
CA ASN A 218 -18.81 30.97 28.02
C ASN A 218 -18.57 30.43 26.58
N ILE A 219 -17.58 29.55 26.44
CA ILE A 219 -17.18 28.91 25.17
C ILE A 219 -17.61 27.44 25.18
N THR A 220 -18.10 26.94 24.05
CA THR A 220 -18.50 25.55 23.84
C THR A 220 -17.43 24.75 23.09
N VAL A 221 -17.44 23.42 23.23
CA VAL A 221 -16.49 22.53 22.51
C VAL A 221 -16.62 22.73 20.99
N ALA A 222 -17.85 22.89 20.50
CA ALA A 222 -18.11 23.13 19.09
C ALA A 222 -17.44 24.40 18.56
N GLN A 223 -17.37 25.46 19.37
CA GLN A 223 -16.69 26.71 19.00
C GLN A 223 -15.18 26.52 18.94
N ILE A 224 -14.57 25.80 19.89
CA ILE A 224 -13.13 25.48 19.87
C ILE A 224 -12.78 24.64 18.65
N MET A 225 -13.54 23.57 18.38
CA MET A 225 -13.35 22.74 17.18
C MET A 225 -13.48 23.55 15.90
N ALA A 226 -14.46 24.46 15.82
CA ALA A 226 -14.65 25.31 14.66
C ALA A 226 -13.51 26.33 14.48
N ALA A 227 -12.93 26.83 15.58
CA ALA A 227 -11.78 27.74 15.53
C ALA A 227 -10.54 27.01 15.01
N VAL A 228 -10.18 25.87 15.61
CA VAL A 228 -9.02 25.07 15.17
C VAL A 228 -9.12 24.68 13.70
N ARG A 229 -10.30 24.22 13.23
CA ARG A 229 -10.52 23.88 11.82
C ARG A 229 -10.34 25.05 10.86
N LYS A 230 -10.59 26.29 11.31
CA LYS A 230 -10.48 27.51 10.49
C LYS A 230 -9.09 28.13 10.53
N SER A 231 -8.24 27.72 11.46
CA SER A 231 -6.91 28.30 11.69
C SER A 231 -5.77 27.57 10.98
N ASN A 232 -6.05 26.52 10.20
CA ASN A 232 -5.04 25.73 9.49
C ASN A 232 -5.31 25.71 7.97
N LEU A 233 -5.30 26.87 7.34
CA LEU A 233 -5.64 27.02 5.93
C LEU A 233 -4.80 28.10 5.24
N ASP A 234 -4.11 27.70 4.19
CA ASP A 234 -3.52 28.63 3.22
C ASP A 234 -4.54 29.06 2.17
N ILE A 235 -4.46 30.32 1.75
CA ILE A 235 -5.33 30.88 0.71
C ILE A 235 -4.53 31.43 -0.47
N GLY A 236 -4.94 31.10 -1.69
CA GLY A 236 -4.42 31.71 -2.91
C GLY A 236 -5.21 32.98 -3.24
N ALA A 237 -4.52 34.11 -3.43
CA ALA A 237 -5.14 35.41 -3.72
C ALA A 237 -4.88 35.88 -5.16
N ARG A 238 -4.75 34.91 -6.09
CA ARG A 238 -4.43 35.12 -7.51
C ARG A 238 -3.08 35.82 -7.69
N THR A 239 -2.89 36.48 -8.82
CA THR A 239 -1.66 37.14 -9.20
C THR A 239 -1.85 38.64 -9.34
N ILE A 240 -0.77 39.39 -9.16
CA ILE A 240 -0.68 40.80 -9.54
C ILE A 240 0.45 40.96 -10.56
N GLU A 241 0.20 41.75 -11.59
CA GLU A 241 1.25 42.12 -12.54
C GLU A 241 1.86 43.46 -12.13
N TYR A 242 3.18 43.48 -11.95
CA TYR A 242 3.95 44.70 -11.69
C TYR A 242 5.25 44.66 -12.49
N ASN A 243 5.53 45.71 -13.26
CA ASN A 243 6.71 45.82 -14.14
C ASN A 243 6.86 44.65 -15.14
N LYS A 244 5.77 44.18 -15.75
CA LYS A 244 5.75 43.03 -16.68
C LYS A 244 6.22 41.71 -16.05
N VAL A 245 6.13 41.60 -14.73
CA VAL A 245 6.35 40.37 -13.97
C VAL A 245 5.07 40.05 -13.20
N GLU A 246 4.69 38.77 -13.24
CA GLU A 246 3.54 38.26 -12.50
C GLU A 246 3.98 37.75 -11.12
N TYR A 247 3.38 38.29 -10.07
CA TYR A 247 3.60 37.88 -8.69
C TYR A 247 2.42 37.08 -8.19
N LEU A 248 2.68 35.88 -7.68
CA LEU A 248 1.68 35.05 -7.01
C LEU A 248 1.46 35.55 -5.59
N ILE A 249 0.22 35.85 -5.24
CA ILE A 249 -0.16 36.24 -3.88
C ILE A 249 -0.68 35.00 -3.14
N ARG A 250 -0.05 34.69 -2.01
CA ARG A 250 -0.43 33.60 -1.10
C ARG A 250 -0.57 34.15 0.32
N GLY A 251 -1.67 33.81 0.97
CA GLY A 251 -1.83 33.93 2.42
C GLY A 251 -1.35 32.66 3.10
N LEU A 252 -0.41 32.81 4.04
CA LEU A 252 0.13 31.72 4.84
C LEU A 252 -0.69 31.62 6.13
N GLY A 253 -1.24 30.44 6.40
CA GLY A 253 -2.09 30.14 7.55
C GLY A 253 -1.99 28.68 8.00
N TYR A 254 -0.94 27.96 7.59
CA TYR A 254 -0.60 26.66 8.17
C TYR A 254 -0.03 26.81 9.59
N ILE A 255 -0.40 25.87 10.43
CA ILE A 255 0.16 25.70 11.78
C ILE A 255 1.49 24.97 11.65
N GLU A 256 2.59 25.62 12.03
CA GLU A 256 3.93 25.05 11.97
C GLU A 256 4.50 24.74 13.35
N SER A 257 4.01 25.44 14.37
CA SER A 257 4.48 25.36 15.75
C SER A 257 3.34 25.29 16.76
N LEU A 258 3.64 24.83 17.98
CA LEU A 258 2.68 24.83 19.08
C LEU A 258 2.15 26.23 19.39
N LYS A 259 2.99 27.26 19.21
CA LYS A 259 2.62 28.65 19.43
C LYS A 259 1.55 29.16 18.45
N ASP A 260 1.42 28.54 17.28
CA ASP A 260 0.37 28.90 16.32
C ASP A 260 -1.01 28.37 16.75
N LEU A 261 -1.06 27.41 17.69
CA LEU A 261 -2.27 26.86 18.27
C LEU A 261 -2.70 27.53 19.59
N GLU A 262 -1.76 28.16 20.31
CA GLU A 262 -1.98 28.85 21.60
C GLU A 262 -2.63 30.24 21.45
#